data_AF-A0AAJ1YD63-F1
#
_entry.id   AF-A0AAJ1YD63-F1
#
_cell.length_a   1.000
_cell.length_b   1.000
_cell.length_c   1.000
_cell.angle_alpha   90.00
_cell.angle_beta   90.00
_cell.angle_gamma   90.00
#
_symmetry.space_group_name_H-M   'P 1'
#
loop_
_entity.id
_entity.type
_entity.pdbx_description
1 polymer ?
#
loop_
_entity_poly.entity_id
_entity_poly.type
_entity_poly.pdbx_seq_one_letter_code
_entity_poly.pdbx_strand_id
1 'polypeptide(L)'
;MRFLALLCFSLLSFAALPQPASAIENPSAFLARIYATYSHDEVTAAFIGETGPKRIASKKFIAVLAEDQALTLPGDMGYLDADPICQCQDYQNLVVTDINILSNDNKKSHATVTFRAFRDSNLTTITEFDLVAENGQWFIDDIFDTNQQSVRHAIDANNKALRIKGETLP
;
A
#
# COMPACT_ATOMS: atom_id res chain seq x y z
N MET A 1 14.54 39.89 63.34
CA MET A 1 15.05 38.56 62.90
C MET A 1 14.26 38.17 61.65
N ARG A 2 14.88 38.16 60.47
CA ARG A 2 14.28 37.67 59.21
C ARG A 2 15.18 36.56 58.69
N PHE A 3 14.73 35.31 58.80
CA PHE A 3 15.42 34.15 58.25
C PHE A 3 15.19 34.11 56.73
N LEU A 4 16.26 34.26 55.96
CA LEU A 4 16.26 34.09 54.51
C LEU A 4 16.53 32.60 54.21
N ALA A 5 15.51 31.85 53.82
CA ALA A 5 15.65 30.48 53.39
C ALA A 5 16.18 30.45 51.95
N LEU A 6 17.42 29.99 51.75
CA LEU A 6 17.96 29.67 50.43
C LEU A 6 17.34 28.35 49.95
N LEU A 7 16.54 28.42 48.88
CA LEU A 7 16.04 27.25 48.16
C LEU A 7 17.09 26.85 47.11
N CYS A 8 17.84 25.77 47.35
CA CYS A 8 18.72 25.17 46.35
C CYS A 8 17.89 24.47 45.26
N PHE A 9 17.76 25.10 44.09
CA PHE A 9 17.21 24.46 42.90
C PHE A 9 18.29 23.56 42.28
N SER A 10 18.22 22.26 42.54
CA SER A 10 19.05 21.25 41.88
C SER A 10 18.57 21.03 40.45
N LEU A 11 19.34 21.53 39.48
CA LEU A 11 19.17 21.28 38.04
C LEU A 11 19.54 19.82 37.72
N LEU A 12 18.56 18.91 37.81
CA LEU A 12 18.67 17.57 37.25
C LEU A 12 18.64 17.66 35.72
N SER A 13 19.83 17.66 35.10
CA SER A 13 19.98 17.55 33.66
C SER A 13 19.65 16.12 33.23
N PHE A 14 18.43 15.88 32.76
CA PHE A 14 18.09 14.64 32.06
C PHE A 14 18.82 14.64 30.71
N ALA A 15 19.92 13.90 30.61
CA ALA A 15 20.51 13.56 29.33
C ALA A 15 19.51 12.67 28.57
N ALA A 16 18.87 13.22 27.53
CA ALA A 16 18.04 12.45 26.62
C ALA A 16 18.95 11.47 25.86
N LEU A 17 18.89 10.19 26.22
CA LEU A 17 19.54 9.13 25.44
C LEU A 17 18.87 9.08 24.06
N PRO A 18 19.64 8.94 22.96
CA PRO A 18 19.07 8.77 21.63
C PRO A 18 18.22 7.49 21.62
N GLN A 19 16.91 7.63 21.40
CA GLN A 19 16.06 6.48 21.16
C GLN A 19 16.45 5.86 19.81
N PRO A 20 16.66 4.54 19.73
CA PRO A 20 16.87 3.88 18.46
C PRO A 20 15.65 4.16 17.59
N ALA A 21 15.88 4.59 16.34
CA ALA A 21 14.81 4.72 15.36
C ALA A 21 14.08 3.39 15.30
N SER A 22 12.75 3.41 15.48
CA SER A 22 11.94 2.20 15.36
C SER A 22 12.22 1.56 14.01
N ALA A 23 12.63 0.30 14.01
CA ALA A 23 12.85 -0.44 12.77
C ALA A 23 11.54 -0.43 11.97
N ILE A 24 11.64 -0.12 10.67
CA ILE A 24 10.51 -0.30 9.77
C ILE A 24 10.06 -1.75 9.85
N GLU A 25 8.74 -1.96 9.74
CA GLU A 25 8.17 -3.30 9.67
C GLU A 25 8.83 -4.15 8.57
N ASN A 26 8.82 -5.48 8.70
CA ASN A 26 9.18 -6.35 7.59
C ASN A 26 8.14 -6.23 6.44
N PRO A 27 8.56 -6.07 5.17
CA PRO A 27 7.65 -6.05 4.02
C PRO A 27 6.66 -7.23 3.96
N SER A 28 7.07 -8.43 4.37
CA SER A 28 6.19 -9.60 4.35
C SER A 28 5.05 -9.50 5.38
N ALA A 29 5.32 -8.90 6.54
CA ALA A 29 4.30 -8.64 7.55
C ALA A 29 3.30 -7.57 7.09
N PHE A 30 3.78 -6.54 6.37
CA PHE A 30 2.93 -5.55 5.73
C PHE A 30 1.96 -6.20 4.72
N LEU A 31 2.48 -7.03 3.81
CA LEU A 31 1.66 -7.77 2.84
C LEU A 31 0.70 -8.76 3.52
N ALA A 32 1.15 -9.47 4.55
CA ALA A 32 0.31 -10.41 5.30
C ALA A 32 -0.91 -9.71 5.92
N ARG A 33 -0.75 -8.49 6.45
CA ARG A 33 -1.88 -7.72 6.99
C ARG A 33 -2.86 -7.26 5.92
N ILE A 34 -2.38 -6.91 4.73
CA ILE A 34 -3.25 -6.58 3.60
C ILE A 34 -4.06 -7.81 3.23
N TYR A 35 -3.41 -8.95 2.99
CA TYR A 35 -4.13 -10.17 2.61
C TYR A 35 -5.04 -10.73 3.71
N ALA A 36 -4.78 -10.43 4.99
CA ALA A 36 -5.66 -10.81 6.09
C ALA A 36 -7.08 -10.26 5.92
N THR A 37 -7.27 -9.12 5.24
CA THR A 37 -8.62 -8.57 4.99
C THR A 37 -9.45 -9.40 4.02
N TYR A 38 -8.83 -10.27 3.22
CA TYR A 38 -9.51 -11.16 2.26
C TYR A 38 -9.87 -12.52 2.86
N SER A 39 -9.42 -12.80 4.08
CA SER A 39 -9.55 -14.13 4.71
C SER A 39 -10.98 -14.49 5.13
N HIS A 40 -11.87 -13.49 5.22
CA HIS A 40 -13.26 -13.61 5.60
C HIS A 40 -14.12 -12.68 4.75
N ASP A 41 -15.21 -13.20 4.19
CA ASP A 41 -16.08 -12.45 3.26
C ASP A 41 -16.87 -11.32 3.97
N GLU A 42 -16.96 -11.37 5.30
CA GLU A 42 -17.63 -10.36 6.14
C GLU A 42 -16.76 -9.12 6.40
N VAL A 43 -15.46 -9.19 6.09
CA VAL A 43 -14.51 -8.09 6.31
C VAL A 43 -14.33 -7.34 4.99
N THR A 44 -14.41 -6.00 5.05
CA THR A 44 -14.08 -5.16 3.89
C THR A 44 -12.62 -5.38 3.50
N ALA A 45 -12.40 -5.88 2.28
CA ALA A 45 -11.06 -6.03 1.73
C ALA A 45 -10.32 -4.70 1.66
N ALA A 46 -8.99 -4.78 1.71
CA ALA A 46 -8.13 -3.64 1.54
C ALA A 46 -8.35 -3.01 0.16
N PHE A 47 -8.55 -1.69 0.12
CA PHE A 47 -8.82 -0.98 -1.12
C PHE A 47 -7.57 -0.20 -1.56
N ILE A 48 -7.08 -0.44 -2.78
CA ILE A 48 -5.86 0.20 -3.29
C ILE A 48 -5.99 1.73 -3.39
N GLY A 49 -7.20 2.24 -3.60
CA GLY A 49 -7.51 3.67 -3.65
C GLY A 49 -7.78 4.32 -2.30
N GLU A 50 -7.67 3.61 -1.17
CA GLU A 50 -7.84 4.18 0.16
C GLU A 50 -6.85 5.32 0.40
N THR A 51 -7.32 6.42 1.00
CA THR A 51 -6.51 7.64 1.20
C THR A 51 -6.31 7.95 2.69
N GLY A 52 -5.53 8.99 2.98
CA GLY A 52 -5.30 9.42 4.36
C GLY A 52 -4.48 8.40 5.19
N PRO A 53 -4.69 8.33 6.52
CA PRO A 53 -3.89 7.50 7.42
C PRO A 53 -4.00 5.99 7.20
N LYS A 54 -5.05 5.52 6.51
CA LYS A 54 -5.31 4.09 6.26
C LYS A 54 -4.82 3.61 4.89
N ARG A 55 -4.30 4.51 4.05
CA ARG A 55 -3.83 4.14 2.71
C ARG A 55 -2.81 3.00 2.78
N ILE A 56 -2.85 2.14 1.78
CA ILE A 56 -1.88 1.06 1.60
C ILE A 56 -0.99 1.28 0.38
N ALA A 57 -1.39 2.17 -0.53
CA ALA A 57 -0.61 2.53 -1.72
C ALA A 57 0.28 3.75 -1.47
N SER A 58 1.38 3.84 -2.21
CA SER A 58 2.34 4.96 -2.16
C SER A 58 1.67 6.26 -2.58
N LYS A 59 2.24 7.41 -2.22
CA LYS A 59 1.68 8.70 -2.66
C LYS A 59 1.66 8.80 -4.19
N LYS A 60 2.66 8.21 -4.85
CA LYS A 60 2.77 8.18 -6.30
C LYS A 60 1.65 7.35 -6.92
N PHE A 61 1.35 6.17 -6.36
CA PHE A 61 0.28 5.33 -6.89
C PHE A 61 -1.10 5.96 -6.65
N ILE A 62 -1.34 6.52 -5.46
CA ILE A 62 -2.57 7.26 -5.17
C ILE A 62 -2.79 8.43 -6.15
N ALA A 63 -1.73 9.16 -6.52
CA ALA A 63 -1.86 10.25 -7.49
C ALA A 63 -2.33 9.76 -8.87
N VAL A 64 -1.81 8.63 -9.34
CA VAL A 64 -2.20 8.01 -10.62
C VAL A 64 -3.66 7.53 -10.57
N LEU A 65 -4.07 6.89 -9.47
CA LEU A 65 -5.46 6.44 -9.26
C LEU A 65 -6.44 7.63 -9.19
N ALA A 66 -6.06 8.69 -8.48
CA ALA A 66 -6.89 9.89 -8.35
C ALA A 66 -7.06 10.62 -9.70
N GLU A 67 -6.00 10.67 -10.52
CA GLU A 67 -6.08 11.23 -11.87
C GLU A 67 -6.99 10.40 -12.78
N ASP A 68 -6.88 9.07 -12.74
CA ASP A 68 -7.75 8.17 -13.53
C ASP A 68 -9.22 8.39 -13.18
N GLN A 69 -9.54 8.46 -11.88
CA GLN A 69 -10.88 8.75 -11.41
C GLN A 69 -11.38 10.14 -11.87
N ALA A 70 -10.50 11.13 -11.95
CA ALA A 70 -10.86 12.48 -12.39
C ALA A 70 -11.06 12.59 -13.91
N LEU A 71 -10.38 11.75 -14.69
CA LEU A 71 -10.50 11.68 -16.15
C LEU A 71 -11.64 10.79 -16.62
N THR A 72 -12.13 9.89 -15.75
CA THR A 72 -13.24 8.99 -16.03
C THR A 72 -14.58 9.75 -16.08
N LEU A 73 -15.37 9.50 -17.12
CA LEU A 73 -16.68 10.15 -17.28
C LEU A 73 -17.68 9.67 -16.21
N PRO A 74 -18.65 10.52 -15.79
CA PRO A 74 -19.68 10.09 -14.86
C PRO A 74 -20.45 8.85 -15.37
N GLY A 75 -20.42 7.77 -14.61
CA GLY A 75 -21.09 6.51 -14.94
C GLY A 75 -20.20 5.47 -15.63
N ASP A 76 -19.01 5.86 -16.08
CA ASP A 76 -18.01 4.92 -16.59
C ASP A 76 -17.18 4.34 -15.43
N MET A 77 -16.65 3.13 -15.64
CA MET A 77 -15.63 2.56 -14.76
C MET A 77 -14.27 3.14 -15.16
N GLY A 78 -13.43 3.43 -14.17
CA GLY A 78 -12.04 3.81 -14.40
C GLY A 78 -11.23 2.66 -14.99
N TYR A 79 -9.90 2.82 -15.06
CA TYR A 79 -9.02 1.81 -15.65
C TYR A 79 -9.12 0.45 -14.95
N LEU A 80 -9.24 0.45 -13.62
CA LEU A 80 -9.35 -0.77 -12.84
C LEU A 80 -10.78 -1.30 -12.87
N ASP A 81 -10.98 -2.43 -13.54
CA ASP A 81 -12.25 -3.14 -13.58
C ASP A 81 -12.33 -4.29 -12.56
N ALA A 82 -11.22 -4.65 -11.91
CA ALA A 82 -11.09 -5.68 -10.88
C ALA A 82 -10.22 -5.19 -9.71
N ASP A 83 -10.18 -5.93 -8.59
CA ASP A 83 -9.23 -5.64 -7.50
C ASP A 83 -7.80 -6.09 -7.92
N PRO A 84 -6.83 -5.15 -8.05
CA PRO A 84 -5.50 -5.50 -8.49
C PRO A 84 -4.69 -6.26 -7.42
N ILE A 85 -5.04 -6.19 -6.13
CA ILE A 85 -4.27 -6.85 -5.07
C ILE A 85 -4.49 -8.37 -5.12
N CYS A 86 -5.74 -8.81 -5.30
CA CYS A 86 -6.06 -10.24 -5.49
C CYS A 86 -6.12 -10.65 -6.97
N GLN A 87 -5.97 -9.71 -7.91
CA GLN A 87 -6.13 -9.93 -9.35
C GLN A 87 -7.48 -10.61 -9.66
N CYS A 88 -8.55 -10.16 -8.99
CA CYS A 88 -9.83 -10.88 -8.95
C CYS A 88 -11.05 -9.95 -8.97
N GLN A 89 -12.14 -10.42 -9.57
CA GLN A 89 -13.47 -9.82 -9.46
C GLN A 89 -14.16 -10.29 -8.17
N ASP A 90 -14.07 -11.60 -7.91
CA ASP A 90 -14.63 -12.27 -6.75
C ASP A 90 -13.55 -13.12 -6.07
N TYR A 91 -13.70 -13.28 -4.75
CA TYR A 91 -12.95 -14.23 -3.93
C TYR A 91 -13.88 -14.83 -2.87
N GLN A 92 -13.44 -15.92 -2.23
CA GLN A 92 -14.16 -16.52 -1.11
C GLN A 92 -13.18 -17.07 -0.08
N ASN A 93 -13.11 -16.39 1.07
CA ASN A 93 -12.23 -16.73 2.18
C ASN A 93 -10.79 -17.02 1.71
N LEU A 94 -10.21 -16.07 0.96
CA LEU A 94 -8.92 -16.19 0.28
C LEU A 94 -7.83 -16.69 1.24
N VAL A 95 -7.00 -17.61 0.75
CA VAL A 95 -5.93 -18.22 1.55
C VAL A 95 -4.57 -17.92 0.93
N VAL A 96 -3.74 -17.16 1.63
CA VAL A 96 -2.33 -16.99 1.29
C VAL A 96 -1.59 -18.30 1.58
N THR A 97 -0.83 -18.77 0.60
CA THR A 97 0.01 -19.98 0.70
C THR A 97 1.48 -19.64 0.86
N ASP A 98 1.94 -18.51 0.32
CA ASP A 98 3.33 -18.05 0.45
C ASP A 98 3.45 -16.53 0.30
N ILE A 99 4.42 -15.93 1.02
CA ILE A 99 4.85 -14.54 0.83
C ILE A 99 6.38 -14.55 0.75
N ASN A 100 6.91 -14.19 -0.42
CA ASN A 100 8.35 -14.21 -0.67
C ASN A 100 8.89 -12.80 -0.91
N ILE A 101 9.98 -12.46 -0.24
CA ILE A 101 10.69 -11.19 -0.43
C ILE A 101 11.89 -11.44 -1.32
N LEU A 102 11.82 -10.97 -2.56
CA LEU A 102 12.84 -11.19 -3.59
C LEU A 102 14.01 -10.23 -3.43
N SER A 103 13.75 -8.99 -3.01
CA SER A 103 14.78 -8.02 -2.65
C SER A 103 14.24 -7.00 -1.64
N ASN A 104 15.11 -6.47 -0.77
CA ASN A 104 14.76 -5.41 0.18
C ASN A 104 16.02 -4.64 0.60
N ASP A 105 15.99 -3.30 0.46
CA ASP A 105 17.05 -2.40 0.92
C ASP A 105 16.61 -1.44 2.05
N ASN A 106 15.46 -1.74 2.68
CA ASN A 106 14.77 -0.93 3.69
C ASN A 106 14.25 0.44 3.17
N LYS A 107 14.29 0.67 1.87
CA LYS A 107 13.63 1.80 1.19
C LYS A 107 12.67 1.33 0.11
N LYS A 108 13.03 0.24 -0.56
CA LYS A 108 12.26 -0.48 -1.56
C LYS A 108 12.31 -1.97 -1.26
N SER A 109 11.23 -2.64 -1.57
CA SER A 109 11.16 -4.10 -1.51
C SER A 109 10.41 -4.61 -2.73
N HIS A 110 10.86 -5.75 -3.25
CA HIS A 110 10.20 -6.46 -4.32
C HIS A 110 9.76 -7.82 -3.78
N ALA A 111 8.49 -8.18 -3.98
CA ALA A 111 7.89 -9.32 -3.32
C ALA A 111 6.84 -10.02 -4.19
N THR A 112 6.60 -11.29 -3.90
CA THR A 112 5.47 -12.04 -4.45
C THR A 112 4.58 -12.57 -3.33
N VAL A 113 3.27 -12.61 -3.60
CA VAL A 113 2.31 -13.30 -2.75
C VAL A 113 1.61 -14.38 -3.58
N THR A 114 1.69 -15.61 -3.11
CA THR A 114 0.96 -16.74 -3.69
C THR A 114 -0.26 -17.03 -2.82
N PHE A 115 -1.43 -17.15 -3.43
CA PHE A 115 -2.68 -17.40 -2.71
C PHE A 115 -3.67 -18.20 -3.56
N ARG A 116 -4.74 -18.63 -2.91
CA ARG A 116 -5.94 -19.20 -3.55
C ARG A 116 -7.10 -18.26 -3.30
N ALA A 117 -7.68 -17.70 -4.36
CA ALA A 117 -8.79 -16.75 -4.25
C ALA A 117 -10.04 -17.39 -3.60
N PHE A 118 -10.24 -18.69 -3.82
CA PHE A 118 -11.31 -19.48 -3.21
C PHE A 118 -10.69 -20.57 -2.35
N ARG A 119 -11.05 -20.62 -1.06
CA ARG A 119 -10.49 -21.59 -0.09
C ARG A 119 -10.56 -23.04 -0.55
N ASP A 120 -11.63 -23.42 -1.24
CA ASP A 120 -11.89 -24.79 -1.68
C ASP A 120 -11.31 -25.10 -3.06
N SER A 121 -10.79 -24.09 -3.77
CA SER A 121 -10.08 -24.27 -5.03
C SER A 121 -8.65 -24.76 -4.80
N ASN A 122 -8.09 -25.49 -5.76
CA ASN A 122 -6.67 -25.83 -5.82
C ASN A 122 -5.85 -24.87 -6.70
N LEU A 123 -6.52 -23.94 -7.40
CA LEU A 123 -5.86 -22.95 -8.25
C LEU A 123 -5.16 -21.91 -7.40
N THR A 124 -3.88 -21.70 -7.66
CA THR A 124 -3.08 -20.64 -7.05
C THR A 124 -2.87 -19.50 -8.03
N THR A 125 -2.82 -18.29 -7.49
CA THR A 125 -2.49 -17.06 -8.18
C THR A 125 -1.26 -16.48 -7.51
N ILE A 126 -0.38 -15.87 -8.30
CA ILE A 126 0.79 -15.14 -7.82
C ILE A 126 0.58 -13.69 -8.21
N THR A 127 0.69 -12.79 -7.23
CA THR A 127 0.74 -11.34 -7.47
C THR A 127 2.10 -10.83 -7.03
N GLU A 128 2.71 -10.01 -7.88
CA GLU A 128 4.01 -9.40 -7.64
C GLU A 128 3.83 -7.92 -7.27
N PHE A 129 4.68 -7.45 -6.37
CA PHE A 129 4.57 -6.13 -5.75
C PHE A 129 5.91 -5.44 -5.72
N ASP A 130 5.89 -4.17 -6.12
CA ASP A 130 6.91 -3.20 -5.71
C ASP A 130 6.40 -2.42 -4.50
N LEU A 131 7.21 -2.35 -3.46
CA LEU A 131 6.92 -1.65 -2.23
C LEU A 131 7.91 -0.52 -2.01
N VAL A 132 7.46 0.57 -1.41
CA VAL A 132 8.28 1.72 -1.03
C VAL A 132 8.05 2.10 0.42
N ALA A 133 9.14 2.42 1.12
CA ALA A 133 9.10 2.96 2.46
C ALA A 133 8.92 4.49 2.39
N GLU A 134 7.82 4.99 2.96
CA GLU A 134 7.59 6.42 3.14
C GLU A 134 7.42 6.70 4.63
N ASN A 135 8.20 7.64 5.18
CA ASN A 135 8.13 8.01 6.61
C ASN A 135 8.23 6.82 7.58
N GLY A 136 9.01 5.80 7.24
CA GLY A 136 9.22 4.61 8.08
C GLY A 136 8.08 3.59 8.04
N GLN A 137 7.20 3.65 7.03
CA GLN A 137 6.13 2.68 6.79
C GLN A 137 6.15 2.19 5.34
N TRP A 138 5.81 0.93 5.11
CA TRP A 138 5.69 0.37 3.76
C TRP A 138 4.37 0.74 3.11
N PHE A 139 4.43 0.94 1.80
CA PHE A 139 3.29 1.14 0.92
C PHE A 139 3.52 0.37 -0.39
N ILE A 140 2.43 -0.06 -1.02
CA ILE A 140 2.45 -0.62 -2.38
C ILE A 140 2.75 0.52 -3.35
N ASP A 141 3.91 0.48 -4.01
CA ASP A 141 4.25 1.41 -5.09
C ASP A 141 3.77 0.92 -6.45
N ASP A 142 3.75 -0.40 -6.67
CA ASP A 142 3.26 -1.00 -7.90
C ASP A 142 2.74 -2.42 -7.65
N ILE A 143 1.87 -2.86 -8.56
CA ILE A 143 1.36 -4.23 -8.62
C ILE A 143 1.56 -4.69 -10.05
N PHE A 144 1.97 -5.93 -10.25
CA PHE A 144 2.12 -6.51 -11.58
C PHE A 144 0.94 -7.45 -11.86
N ASP A 145 0.35 -7.28 -13.04
CA ASP A 145 -0.76 -8.11 -13.49
C ASP A 145 -0.31 -9.55 -13.83
N THR A 146 -1.26 -10.38 -14.27
CA THR A 146 -0.98 -11.77 -14.67
C THR A 146 -0.02 -11.91 -15.86
N ASN A 147 0.22 -10.84 -16.61
CA ASN A 147 1.19 -10.76 -17.71
C ASN A 147 2.51 -10.08 -17.29
N GLN A 148 2.72 -9.85 -15.99
CA GLN A 148 3.89 -9.17 -15.42
C GLN A 148 4.02 -7.71 -15.88
N GLN A 149 2.90 -7.06 -16.19
CA GLN A 149 2.87 -5.64 -16.54
C GLN A 149 2.55 -4.79 -15.31
N SER A 150 3.27 -3.69 -15.15
CA SER A 150 3.00 -2.71 -14.08
C SER A 150 1.62 -2.09 -14.26
N VAL A 151 0.75 -2.31 -13.26
CA VAL A 151 -0.60 -1.75 -13.19
C VAL A 151 -0.53 -0.24 -13.06
N ARG A 152 0.36 0.30 -12.21
CA ARG A 152 0.48 1.76 -12.06
C ARG A 152 0.91 2.43 -13.37
N HIS A 153 1.85 1.82 -14.10
CA HIS A 153 2.27 2.35 -15.40
C HIS A 153 1.14 2.31 -16.42
N ALA A 154 0.36 1.23 -16.44
CA ALA A 154 -0.75 1.09 -17.38
C ALA A 154 -1.85 2.15 -17.14
N ILE A 155 -2.18 2.44 -15.87
CA ILE A 155 -3.11 3.51 -15.52
C ILE A 155 -2.54 4.89 -15.93
N ASP A 156 -1.27 5.18 -15.62
CA ASP A 156 -0.64 6.45 -16.00
C ASP A 156 -0.60 6.65 -17.53
N ALA A 157 -0.35 5.58 -18.27
CA ALA A 157 -0.41 5.59 -19.73
C ALA A 157 -1.84 5.85 -20.25
N ASN A 158 -2.86 5.23 -19.64
CA ASN A 158 -4.26 5.49 -19.94
C ASN A 158 -4.63 6.97 -19.68
N ASN A 159 -4.27 7.50 -18.51
CA ASN A 159 -4.50 8.91 -18.15
C ASN A 159 -3.90 9.86 -19.19
N LYS A 160 -2.67 9.57 -19.63
CA LYS A 160 -2.02 10.34 -20.68
C LYS A 160 -2.79 10.28 -22.02
N ALA A 161 -3.32 9.13 -22.40
CA ALA A 161 -4.11 8.99 -23.61
C ALA A 161 -5.46 9.73 -23.50
N LEU A 162 -6.13 9.67 -22.35
CA LEU A 162 -7.37 10.38 -22.09
C LEU A 162 -7.19 11.91 -22.14
N ARG A 163 -6.08 12.43 -21.60
CA ARG A 163 -5.73 13.86 -21.73
C ARG A 163 -5.62 14.30 -23.18
N ILE A 164 -4.85 13.56 -23.99
CA ILE A 164 -4.68 13.87 -25.41
C ILE A 164 -6.03 13.85 -26.13
N LYS A 165 -6.87 12.83 -25.86
CA LYS A 165 -8.21 12.76 -26.43
C LYS A 165 -9.06 13.96 -26.02
N GLY A 166 -9.03 14.34 -24.73
CA GLY A 166 -9.74 15.49 -24.18
C GLY A 166 -9.31 16.83 -24.78
N GLU A 167 -8.02 17.02 -25.04
CA GLU A 167 -7.47 18.20 -25.72
C GLU A 167 -7.89 18.29 -27.20
N THR A 168 -8.26 17.17 -27.80
CA THR A 168 -8.72 17.09 -29.21
C THR A 168 -10.24 17.13 -29.37
N LEU A 169 -11.00 17.15 -28.27
CA LEU A 169 -12.45 17.38 -28.32
C LEU A 169 -12.72 18.89 -28.51
N PRO A 170 -13.50 19.29 -29.53
CA PRO A 170 -13.75 20.70 -29.86
C PRO A 170 -14.58 21.45 -28.81
#